data_AF-A0A132MST0-F1
#
_entry.id   AF-A0A132MST0-F1
#
_cell.length_a   1.000
_cell.length_b   1.000
_cell.length_c   1.000
_cell.angle_alpha   90.00
_cell.angle_beta   90.00
_cell.angle_gamma   90.00
#
_symmetry.space_group_name_H-M   'P 1'
#
loop_
_entity.id
_entity.type
_entity.pdbx_description
1 polymer ?
#
loop_
_entity_poly.entity_id
_entity_poly.type
_entity_poly.pdbx_seq_one_letter_code
_entity_poly.pdbx_strand_id
1 'polypeptide(L)'
;MAALPHPLPAQPVDQGPHVGPTHEVATLVRTIFAQPDAAAVAAQFAHAVAALEAKFPAAAEHLQAAREDLLAFPAYPREAWRQIWSTNPQERLNNQIRRRTDVVGIFPDRASTVRLVGAVLAEQTDEWAEARRYMSTELLAKARLKAMTGESPTQPIAPEAIPAQPESRITGSADSHTTNRDVTTSARGRTSRSCSAGSPRYGWLEA
;
A
#
# COMPACT_ATOMS: atom_id res chain seq x y z
N MET A 1 -69.38 -1.48 6.05
CA MET A 1 -68.34 -2.51 6.30
C MET A 1 -67.06 -2.03 5.64
N ALA A 2 -66.14 -1.42 6.40
CA ALA A 2 -64.85 -0.97 5.87
C ALA A 2 -63.86 -2.12 5.98
N ALA A 3 -63.27 -2.52 4.85
CA ALA A 3 -62.27 -3.58 4.78
C ALA A 3 -60.97 -3.13 5.49
N LEU A 4 -60.48 -3.95 6.40
CA LEU A 4 -59.19 -3.75 7.07
C LEU A 4 -58.04 -3.92 6.04
N PRO A 5 -56.99 -3.09 6.10
CA PRO A 5 -55.85 -3.24 5.20
C PRO A 5 -55.03 -4.49 5.51
N HIS A 6 -54.58 -5.17 4.45
CA HIS A 6 -53.75 -6.38 4.50
C HIS A 6 -52.34 -6.05 5.07
N PRO A 7 -51.74 -6.93 5.89
CA PRO A 7 -50.41 -6.68 6.43
C PRO A 7 -49.34 -6.74 5.33
N LEU A 8 -48.42 -5.76 5.34
CA LEU A 8 -47.27 -5.74 4.43
C LEU A 8 -46.34 -6.94 4.69
N PRO A 9 -45.69 -7.50 3.66
CA PRO A 9 -44.72 -8.57 3.84
C PRO A 9 -43.53 -8.08 4.67
N ALA A 10 -43.10 -8.92 5.61
CA ALA A 10 -41.90 -8.69 6.41
C ALA A 10 -40.70 -8.48 5.48
N GLN A 11 -40.08 -7.31 5.58
CA GLN A 11 -38.85 -7.01 4.88
C GLN A 11 -37.73 -7.89 5.45
N PRO A 12 -36.83 -8.45 4.62
CA PRO A 12 -35.70 -9.22 5.11
C PRO A 12 -34.84 -8.35 6.03
N VAL A 13 -34.47 -8.91 7.19
CA VAL A 13 -33.58 -8.27 8.16
C VAL A 13 -32.25 -7.97 7.45
N ASP A 14 -31.88 -6.69 7.42
CA ASP A 14 -30.60 -6.20 6.90
C ASP A 14 -29.47 -6.90 7.66
N GLN A 15 -28.85 -7.90 7.02
CA GLN A 15 -27.62 -8.49 7.53
C GLN A 15 -26.55 -7.42 7.35
N GLY A 16 -25.95 -6.98 8.47
CA GLY A 16 -24.91 -5.95 8.50
C GLY A 16 -23.78 -6.21 7.50
N PRO A 17 -22.91 -5.22 7.26
CA PRO A 17 -22.06 -5.16 6.08
C PRO A 17 -21.34 -6.48 5.86
N HIS A 18 -21.59 -7.12 4.71
CA HIS A 18 -20.90 -8.36 4.33
C HIS A 18 -19.40 -8.10 4.32
N VAL A 19 -18.74 -8.50 5.41
CA VAL A 19 -17.29 -8.44 5.53
C VAL A 19 -16.74 -9.51 4.60
N GLY A 20 -16.31 -9.11 3.41
CA GLY A 20 -15.71 -10.05 2.46
C GLY A 20 -14.43 -10.68 3.02
N PRO A 21 -13.98 -11.84 2.48
CA PRO A 21 -12.80 -12.56 2.95
C PRO A 21 -11.55 -11.67 3.09
N THR A 22 -11.34 -10.74 2.16
CA THR A 22 -10.22 -9.79 2.18
C THR A 22 -10.24 -8.88 3.40
N HIS A 23 -11.42 -8.43 3.84
CA HIS A 23 -11.53 -7.56 5.01
C HIS A 23 -11.30 -8.34 6.31
N GLU A 24 -11.72 -9.61 6.38
CA GLU A 24 -11.43 -10.49 7.52
C GLU A 24 -9.91 -10.70 7.67
N VAL A 25 -9.23 -11.11 6.59
CA VAL A 25 -7.77 -11.30 6.56
C VAL A 25 -7.04 -10.01 6.94
N ALA A 26 -7.40 -8.88 6.31
CA ALA A 26 -6.75 -7.60 6.59
C ALA A 26 -6.95 -7.14 8.04
N THR A 27 -8.12 -7.40 8.63
CA THR A 27 -8.40 -7.05 10.03
C THR A 27 -7.56 -7.88 10.98
N LEU A 28 -7.49 -9.19 10.75
CA LEU A 28 -6.66 -10.08 11.55
C LEU A 28 -5.18 -9.70 11.47
N VAL A 29 -4.65 -9.46 10.26
CA VAL A 29 -3.25 -9.03 10.09
C VAL A 29 -2.98 -7.68 10.77
N ARG A 30 -3.92 -6.72 10.71
CA ARG A 30 -3.78 -5.42 11.42
C ARG A 30 -3.58 -5.58 12.93
N THR A 31 -4.15 -6.61 13.55
CA THR A 31 -3.99 -6.84 14.99
C THR A 31 -2.54 -7.13 15.40
N ILE A 32 -1.71 -7.65 14.49
CA ILE A 32 -0.29 -7.95 14.74
C ILE A 32 0.47 -6.65 15.04
N PHE A 33 0.21 -5.59 14.28
CA PHE A 33 0.89 -4.29 14.43
C PHE A 33 0.39 -3.45 15.60
N ALA A 34 -0.77 -3.80 16.16
CA ALA A 34 -1.38 -3.09 17.29
C ALA A 34 -0.78 -3.50 18.65
N GLN A 35 0.06 -4.54 18.69
CA GLN A 35 0.58 -5.10 19.93
C GLN A 35 1.56 -4.16 20.65
N PRO A 36 1.67 -4.24 22.00
CA PRO A 36 2.46 -3.30 22.80
C PRO A 36 3.98 -3.49 22.69
N ASP A 37 4.44 -4.72 22.49
CA ASP A 37 5.85 -5.10 22.52
C ASP A 37 6.18 -6.26 21.53
N ALA A 38 7.47 -6.55 21.35
CA ALA A 38 7.95 -7.54 20.38
C ALA A 38 7.46 -8.96 20.67
N ALA A 39 7.34 -9.36 21.93
CA ALA A 39 6.86 -10.69 22.30
C ALA A 39 5.36 -10.83 21.99
N ALA A 40 4.58 -9.80 22.32
CA ALA A 40 3.16 -9.73 21.97
C ALA A 40 2.94 -9.72 20.45
N VAL A 41 3.77 -8.98 19.69
CA VAL A 41 3.75 -9.00 18.20
C VAL A 41 3.99 -10.42 17.67
N ALA A 42 5.02 -11.12 18.15
CA ALA A 42 5.33 -12.48 17.71
C ALA A 42 4.23 -13.50 18.10
N ALA A 43 3.65 -13.36 19.30
CA ALA A 43 2.54 -14.20 19.74
C ALA A 43 1.29 -13.97 18.90
N GLN A 44 0.94 -12.71 18.63
CA GLN A 44 -0.21 -12.36 17.81
C GLN A 44 -0.03 -12.82 16.36
N PHE A 45 1.20 -12.75 15.82
CA PHE A 45 1.51 -13.29 14.51
C PHE A 45 1.23 -14.80 14.44
N ALA A 46 1.72 -15.58 15.43
CA ALA A 46 1.47 -17.01 15.47
C ALA A 46 -0.03 -17.34 15.55
N HIS A 47 -0.78 -16.57 16.37
CA HIS A 47 -2.23 -16.70 16.45
C HIS A 47 -2.92 -16.36 15.11
N ALA A 48 -2.49 -15.30 14.42
CA ALA A 48 -3.04 -14.90 13.14
C ALA A 48 -2.82 -15.97 12.05
N VAL A 49 -1.62 -16.56 11.99
CA VAL A 49 -1.32 -17.66 11.06
C VAL A 49 -2.22 -18.87 11.32
N ALA A 50 -2.32 -19.31 12.58
CA ALA A 50 -3.18 -20.43 12.95
C ALA A 50 -4.66 -20.18 12.63
N ALA A 51 -5.15 -18.97 12.85
CA ALA A 51 -6.53 -18.59 12.52
C ALA A 51 -6.78 -18.55 11.00
N LEU A 52 -5.79 -18.16 10.20
CA LEU A 52 -5.88 -18.16 8.75
C LEU A 52 -5.78 -19.56 8.16
N GLU A 53 -4.98 -20.46 8.73
CA GLU A 53 -4.72 -21.78 8.18
C GLU A 53 -5.99 -22.61 7.94
N ALA A 54 -6.97 -22.49 8.85
CA ALA A 54 -8.23 -23.23 8.76
C ALA A 54 -9.14 -22.81 7.58
N LYS A 55 -9.09 -21.55 7.15
CA LYS A 55 -10.01 -20.99 6.13
C LYS A 55 -9.30 -20.50 4.86
N PHE A 56 -8.07 -20.04 4.99
CA PHE A 56 -7.27 -19.38 3.97
C PHE A 56 -5.81 -19.89 4.01
N PRO A 57 -5.56 -21.18 3.73
CA PRO A 57 -4.24 -21.78 3.87
C PRO A 57 -3.16 -21.09 3.03
N ALA A 58 -3.49 -20.65 1.81
CA ALA A 58 -2.55 -19.90 0.96
C ALA A 58 -2.18 -18.52 1.56
N ALA A 59 -3.12 -17.88 2.26
CA ALA A 59 -2.85 -16.62 2.95
C ALA A 59 -1.98 -16.83 4.19
N ALA A 60 -2.22 -17.93 4.93
CA ALA A 60 -1.40 -18.32 6.07
C ALA A 60 0.05 -18.63 5.65
N GLU A 61 0.23 -19.40 4.56
CA GLU A 61 1.55 -19.69 3.97
C GLU A 61 2.28 -18.41 3.56
N HIS A 62 1.59 -17.52 2.84
CA HIS A 62 2.18 -16.25 2.43
C HIS A 62 2.57 -15.36 3.62
N LEU A 63 1.71 -15.27 4.64
CA LEU A 63 1.99 -14.53 5.86
C LEU A 63 3.20 -15.11 6.60
N GLN A 64 3.27 -16.44 6.72
CA GLN A 64 4.37 -17.15 7.38
C GLN A 64 5.70 -16.94 6.65
N ALA A 65 5.70 -16.94 5.31
CA ALA A 65 6.90 -16.68 4.52
C ALA A 65 7.45 -15.25 4.74
N ALA A 66 6.57 -14.28 5.00
CA ALA A 66 6.94 -12.89 5.27
C ALA A 66 7.29 -12.61 6.74
N ARG A 67 7.40 -13.64 7.60
CA ARG A 67 7.57 -13.49 9.06
C ARG A 67 8.73 -12.58 9.44
N GLU A 68 9.93 -12.84 8.93
CA GLU A 68 11.12 -12.09 9.34
C GLU A 68 11.00 -10.60 8.99
N ASP A 69 10.49 -10.29 7.80
CA ASP A 69 10.27 -8.90 7.36
C ASP A 69 9.19 -8.21 8.20
N LEU A 70 8.09 -8.91 8.49
CA LEU A 70 6.96 -8.36 9.24
C LEU A 70 7.23 -8.20 10.73
N LEU A 71 8.15 -8.98 11.30
CA LEU A 71 8.52 -8.93 12.73
C LEU A 71 9.82 -8.17 12.98
N ALA A 72 10.39 -7.51 11.97
CA ALA A 72 11.61 -6.70 12.12
C ALA A 72 11.36 -5.34 12.81
N PHE A 73 10.19 -4.73 12.59
CA PHE A 73 9.89 -3.39 13.11
C PHE A 73 9.97 -3.21 14.65
N PRO A 74 9.71 -4.22 15.51
CA PRO A 74 9.88 -4.07 16.96
C PRO A 74 11.34 -3.90 17.39
N ALA A 75 12.30 -4.10 16.47
CA ALA A 75 13.68 -3.72 16.68
C ALA A 75 13.86 -2.18 16.72
N TYR A 76 12.90 -1.36 16.30
CA TYR A 76 13.02 0.10 16.35
C TYR A 76 12.38 0.70 17.61
N PRO A 77 12.69 1.96 17.97
CA PRO A 77 11.98 2.68 19.03
C PRO A 77 10.47 2.67 18.79
N ARG A 78 9.67 2.49 19.85
CA ARG A 78 8.20 2.35 19.79
C ARG A 78 7.54 3.52 19.07
N GLU A 79 8.09 4.72 19.21
CA GLU A 79 7.61 5.95 18.58
C GLU A 79 7.68 5.87 17.03
N ALA A 80 8.58 5.05 16.47
CA ALA A 80 8.73 4.87 15.02
C ALA A 80 7.81 3.80 14.44
N TRP A 81 7.21 2.92 15.25
CA TRP A 81 6.51 1.74 14.74
C TRP A 81 5.40 2.12 13.76
N ARG A 82 4.55 3.09 14.13
CA ARG A 82 3.46 3.56 13.27
C ARG A 82 3.94 4.09 11.92
N GLN A 83 5.12 4.69 11.87
CA GLN A 83 5.69 5.20 10.62
C GLN A 83 6.22 4.06 9.75
N ILE A 84 6.78 3.01 10.35
CA ILE A 84 7.37 1.87 9.63
C ILE A 84 6.30 1.08 8.87
N TRP A 85 5.16 0.77 9.49
CA TRP A 85 4.12 -0.05 8.85
C TRP A 85 3.03 0.78 8.14
N SER A 86 3.07 2.11 8.18
CA SER A 86 2.11 2.95 7.46
C SER A 86 2.42 2.98 5.97
N THR A 87 1.44 2.62 5.14
CA THR A 87 1.52 2.75 3.69
C THR A 87 1.14 4.15 3.18
N ASN A 88 0.64 5.03 4.06
CA ASN A 88 0.08 6.33 3.65
C ASN A 88 1.05 7.24 2.87
N PRO A 89 2.34 7.38 3.25
CA PRO A 89 3.28 8.19 2.47
C PRO A 89 3.49 7.65 1.04
N GLN A 90 3.60 6.31 0.92
CA GLN A 90 3.77 5.65 -0.37
C GLN A 90 2.52 5.79 -1.24
N GLU A 91 1.32 5.59 -0.67
CA GLU A 91 0.06 5.76 -1.39
C GLU A 91 -0.13 7.20 -1.87
N ARG A 92 0.22 8.19 -1.04
CA ARG A 92 0.17 9.60 -1.44
C ARG A 92 1.10 9.88 -2.62
N LEU A 93 2.33 9.38 -2.57
CA LEU A 93 3.30 9.53 -3.65
C LEU A 93 2.83 8.82 -4.93
N ASN A 94 2.34 7.58 -4.83
CA ASN A 94 1.81 6.83 -5.96
C ASN A 94 0.64 7.57 -6.62
N ASN A 95 -0.26 8.17 -5.83
CA ASN A 95 -1.36 8.97 -6.35
C ASN A 95 -0.88 10.27 -7.03
N GLN A 96 0.20 10.88 -6.54
CA GLN A 96 0.84 12.03 -7.22
C GLN A 96 1.47 11.63 -8.55
N ILE A 97 2.15 10.49 -8.60
CA ILE A 97 2.72 9.97 -9.85
C ILE A 97 1.59 9.72 -10.85
N ARG A 98 0.56 8.95 -10.46
CA ARG A 98 -0.59 8.62 -11.31
C ARG A 98 -1.27 9.87 -11.89
N ARG A 99 -1.67 10.82 -11.03
CA ARG A 99 -2.38 12.03 -11.51
C ARG A 99 -1.57 12.87 -12.48
N ARG A 100 -0.25 12.95 -12.36
CA ARG A 100 0.59 13.71 -13.28
C ARG A 100 0.88 12.97 -14.57
N THR A 101 1.04 11.65 -14.51
CA THR A 101 1.17 10.84 -15.71
C THR A 101 -0.14 10.78 -16.51
N ASP A 102 -1.29 10.82 -15.84
CA ASP A 102 -2.61 10.79 -16.47
C ASP A 102 -2.86 12.01 -17.37
N VAL A 103 -2.27 13.17 -17.05
CA VAL A 103 -2.37 14.38 -17.88
C VAL A 103 -1.60 14.24 -19.19
N VAL A 104 -0.46 13.54 -19.17
CA VAL A 104 0.38 13.34 -20.36
C VAL A 104 -0.21 12.24 -21.26
N GLY A 105 -0.79 11.20 -20.67
CA GLY A 105 -1.43 10.09 -21.36
C GLY A 105 -0.45 9.14 -22.06
N ILE A 106 0.26 9.62 -23.08
CA ILE A 106 1.25 8.85 -23.85
C ILE A 106 2.57 9.60 -23.86
N PHE A 107 3.65 8.95 -23.43
CA PHE A 107 4.98 9.53 -23.45
C PHE A 107 5.69 9.28 -24.78
N PRO A 108 6.47 10.26 -25.29
CA PRO A 108 7.21 10.11 -26.54
C PRO A 108 8.40 9.14 -26.41
N ASP A 109 8.99 9.03 -25.23
CA ASP A 109 10.14 8.17 -24.93
C ASP A 109 10.27 7.93 -23.42
N ARG A 110 11.06 6.93 -23.03
CA ARG A 110 11.32 6.58 -21.62
C ARG A 110 11.98 7.71 -20.82
N ALA A 111 12.88 8.49 -21.42
CA ALA A 111 13.56 9.59 -20.72
C ALA A 111 12.56 10.69 -20.35
N SER A 112 11.56 10.94 -21.19
CA SER A 112 10.46 11.86 -20.90
C SER A 112 9.64 11.43 -19.67
N THR A 113 9.35 10.13 -19.51
CA THR A 113 8.71 9.60 -18.29
C THR A 113 9.61 9.78 -17.06
N VAL A 114 10.90 9.43 -17.17
CA VAL A 114 11.86 9.57 -16.06
C VAL A 114 11.97 11.02 -15.60
N ARG A 115 11.96 12.00 -16.53
CA ARG A 115 11.99 13.42 -16.16
C ARG A 115 10.75 13.85 -15.37
N LEU A 116 9.54 13.43 -15.77
CA LEU A 116 8.32 13.78 -15.04
C LEU A 116 8.28 13.13 -13.65
N VAL A 117 8.55 11.83 -13.56
CA VAL A 117 8.56 11.12 -12.27
C VAL A 117 9.69 11.65 -11.37
N GLY A 118 10.86 11.92 -11.95
CA GLY A 118 11.98 12.55 -11.24
C GLY A 118 11.61 13.91 -10.66
N ALA A 119 10.91 14.76 -11.41
CA ALA A 119 10.41 16.04 -10.92
C ALA A 119 9.43 15.87 -9.74
N VAL A 120 8.51 14.89 -9.82
CA VAL A 120 7.62 14.55 -8.69
C VAL A 120 8.39 14.14 -7.44
N LEU A 121 9.42 13.33 -7.58
CA LEU A 121 10.23 12.86 -6.46
C LEU A 121 11.06 14.00 -5.85
N ALA A 122 11.60 14.89 -6.68
CA ALA A 122 12.30 16.09 -6.22
C ALA A 122 11.37 16.99 -5.39
N GLU A 123 10.18 17.30 -5.91
CA GLU A 123 9.18 18.09 -5.18
C GLU A 123 8.78 17.43 -3.85
N GLN A 124 8.58 16.11 -3.83
CA GLN A 124 8.25 15.42 -2.58
C GLN A 124 9.39 15.46 -1.57
N THR A 125 10.64 15.45 -2.05
CA THR A 125 11.85 15.58 -1.22
C THR A 125 11.94 16.98 -0.62
N ASP A 126 11.71 18.01 -1.43
CA ASP A 126 11.70 19.42 -0.99
C ASP A 126 10.60 19.65 0.06
N GLU A 127 9.38 19.14 -0.17
CA GLU A 127 8.30 19.17 0.83
C GLU A 127 8.70 18.53 2.17
N TRP A 128 9.42 17.40 2.15
CA TRP A 128 9.88 16.75 3.39
C TRP A 128 10.99 17.53 4.10
N ALA A 129 11.79 18.28 3.34
CA ALA A 129 12.84 19.14 3.89
C ALA A 129 12.27 20.45 4.47
N GLU A 130 11.23 21.01 3.85
CA GLU A 130 10.63 22.30 4.21
C GLU A 130 9.49 22.19 5.25
N ALA A 131 8.69 21.12 5.23
CA ALA A 131 7.59 20.91 6.17
C ALA A 131 8.04 20.33 7.53
N ARG A 132 7.11 20.14 8.48
CA ARG A 132 7.38 19.35 9.70
C ARG A 132 7.82 17.96 9.29
N ARG A 133 9.11 17.66 9.51
CA ARG A 133 9.74 16.38 9.17
C ARG A 133 8.85 15.20 9.57
N TYR A 134 8.60 14.30 8.61
CA TYR A 134 7.77 13.11 8.84
C TYR A 134 8.29 12.24 9.99
N MET A 135 9.62 12.19 10.16
CA MET A 135 10.31 11.64 11.34
C MET A 135 11.18 12.72 11.97
N SER A 136 11.17 12.81 13.30
CA SER A 136 12.02 13.78 14.00
C SER A 136 13.50 13.34 13.96
N THR A 137 14.40 14.31 14.03
CA THR A 137 15.85 14.09 14.09
C THR A 137 16.24 13.26 15.31
N GLU A 138 15.57 13.47 16.43
CA GLU A 138 15.78 12.74 17.68
C GLU A 138 15.34 11.28 17.55
N LEU A 139 14.21 11.03 16.89
CA LEU A 139 13.73 9.67 16.63
C LEU A 139 14.67 8.92 15.69
N LEU A 140 15.15 9.57 14.63
CA LEU A 140 16.14 9.00 13.71
C LEU A 140 17.46 8.69 14.43
N ALA A 141 17.93 9.57 15.31
CA ALA A 141 19.13 9.32 16.12
C ALA A 141 18.95 8.10 17.03
N LYS A 142 17.81 7.97 17.73
CA LYS A 142 17.48 6.79 18.55
C LYS A 142 17.44 5.51 17.72
N ALA A 143 16.85 5.56 16.52
CA ALA A 143 16.78 4.41 15.62
C ALA A 143 18.16 4.00 15.10
N ARG A 144 19.04 4.97 14.81
CA ARG A 144 20.40 4.73 14.31
C ARG A 144 21.30 4.03 15.34
N LEU A 145 21.13 4.34 16.62
CA LEU A 145 21.91 3.73 17.70
C LEU A 145 21.71 2.21 17.82
N LYS A 146 20.56 1.68 17.39
CA LYS A 146 20.26 0.23 17.44
C LYS A 146 20.74 -0.54 16.20
N ALA A 147 21.02 0.13 15.08
CA ALA A 147 21.53 -0.50 13.86
C ALA A 147 23.06 -0.77 13.90
N MET A 148 23.82 -0.07 14.74
CA MET A 148 25.30 -0.13 14.76
C MET A 148 25.91 -1.33 15.51
N THR A 149 25.12 -2.31 15.96
CA THR A 149 25.66 -3.60 16.44
C THR A 149 25.95 -4.59 15.30
N GLY A 150 25.63 -4.24 14.05
CA GLY A 150 26.14 -4.89 12.85
C GLY A 150 27.00 -3.91 12.07
N GLU A 151 28.18 -4.34 11.65
CA GLU A 151 29.12 -3.59 10.83
C GLU A 151 28.39 -3.02 9.60
N SER A 152 28.26 -1.69 9.52
CA SER A 152 27.75 -1.03 8.31
C SER A 152 28.76 -1.29 7.19
N PRO A 153 28.35 -1.86 6.04
CA PRO A 153 29.14 -1.76 4.84
C PRO A 153 29.18 -0.28 4.47
N THR A 154 30.23 0.42 4.90
CA THR A 154 30.60 1.71 4.34
C THR A 154 31.17 1.44 2.97
N GLN A 155 30.30 1.08 2.04
CA GLN A 155 30.58 1.25 0.63
C GLN A 155 30.09 2.66 0.29
N PRO A 156 30.98 3.60 -0.08
CA PRO A 156 30.54 4.80 -0.73
C PRO A 156 29.71 4.35 -1.93
N ILE A 157 28.47 4.83 -2.04
CA ILE A 157 27.73 4.71 -3.29
C ILE A 157 28.45 5.65 -4.26
N ALA A 158 29.54 5.16 -4.85
CA ALA A 158 30.11 5.77 -6.01
C ALA A 158 28.99 5.85 -7.06
N PRO A 159 28.90 6.91 -7.87
CA PRO A 159 28.10 6.89 -9.07
C PRO A 159 28.76 5.93 -10.07
N GLU A 160 28.83 4.64 -9.73
CA GLU A 160 29.04 3.60 -10.72
C GLU A 160 27.82 3.66 -11.63
N ALA A 161 28.07 4.17 -12.82
CA ALA A 161 27.12 4.24 -13.90
C ALA A 161 26.33 2.92 -13.92
N ILE A 162 25.01 3.01 -13.79
CA ILE A 162 24.11 1.93 -14.16
C ILE A 162 24.60 1.49 -15.56
N PRO A 163 25.16 0.28 -15.72
CA PRO A 163 25.70 -0.11 -17.00
C PRO A 163 24.55 -0.05 -17.98
N ALA A 164 24.68 0.81 -18.99
CA ALA A 164 23.75 0.89 -20.10
C ALA A 164 23.61 -0.53 -20.63
N GLN A 165 22.45 -1.14 -20.36
CA GLN A 165 22.11 -2.44 -20.92
C GLN A 165 22.21 -2.27 -22.44
N PRO A 166 22.88 -3.18 -23.16
CA PRO A 166 23.01 -3.06 -24.61
C PRO A 166 21.60 -2.98 -25.20
N GLU A 167 21.36 -1.93 -25.98
CA GLU A 167 20.11 -1.71 -26.69
C GLU A 167 19.77 -2.98 -27.47
N SER A 168 18.82 -3.77 -26.97
CA SER A 168 18.22 -4.82 -27.77
C SER A 168 17.59 -4.11 -28.95
N ARG A 169 18.18 -4.31 -30.13
CA ARG A 169 17.73 -3.80 -31.41
C ARG A 169 16.29 -4.26 -31.63
N ILE A 170 15.32 -3.47 -31.16
CA ILE A 170 13.90 -3.63 -31.48
C ILE A 170 13.77 -3.21 -32.94
N THR A 171 13.81 -4.19 -33.84
CA THR A 171 13.40 -3.98 -35.22
C THR A 171 11.89 -3.71 -35.24
N GLY A 172 11.54 -2.43 -35.34
CA GLY A 172 10.28 -1.94 -35.88
C GLY A 172 9.00 -2.47 -35.23
N SER A 173 8.59 -1.84 -34.13
CA SER A 173 7.17 -1.61 -33.84
C SER A 173 7.05 -0.24 -33.20
N ALA A 174 6.01 0.52 -33.56
CA ALA A 174 5.72 1.84 -33.01
C ALA A 174 5.33 1.70 -31.53
N ASP A 175 6.34 1.63 -30.66
CA ASP A 175 6.16 1.31 -29.25
C ASP A 175 5.62 2.53 -28.51
N SER A 176 4.30 2.53 -28.32
CA SER A 176 3.61 3.48 -27.46
C SER A 176 4.03 3.24 -26.01
N HIS A 177 4.73 4.20 -25.40
CA HIS A 177 5.04 4.18 -23.97
C HIS A 177 3.80 4.61 -23.17
N THR A 178 2.79 3.75 -23.19
CA THR A 178 1.56 3.93 -22.42
C THR A 178 1.82 3.48 -20.98
N THR A 179 1.40 4.30 -20.01
CA THR A 179 1.28 3.84 -18.62
C THR A 179 0.12 2.85 -18.57
N ASN A 180 0.42 1.62 -18.16
CA ASN A 180 -0.54 0.52 -18.09
C ASN A 180 -1.74 0.92 -17.22
N ARG A 181 -2.91 1.07 -17.85
CA ARG A 181 -4.19 1.17 -17.16
C ARG A 181 -4.58 -0.25 -16.76
N ASP A 182 -4.78 -0.45 -15.46
CA ASP A 182 -5.29 -1.68 -14.82
C ASP A 182 -4.32 -2.88 -14.69
N VAL A 183 -3.53 -2.90 -13.60
CA VAL A 183 -3.07 -4.15 -12.96
C VAL A 183 -4.03 -4.49 -11.83
N THR A 184 -5.29 -4.81 -12.16
CA THR A 184 -6.23 -5.65 -11.40
C THR A 184 -7.53 -5.64 -12.20
N THR A 185 -7.80 -6.66 -13.03
CA THR A 185 -9.13 -7.26 -13.24
C THR A 185 -9.02 -8.40 -14.26
N SER A 186 -9.19 -9.61 -13.77
CA SER A 186 -9.48 -10.80 -14.57
C SER A 186 -10.86 -10.65 -15.26
N ALA A 187 -10.84 -10.71 -16.59
CA ALA A 187 -11.89 -11.18 -17.50
C ALA A 187 -13.36 -11.14 -17.04
N ARG A 188 -14.16 -10.23 -17.64
CA ARG A 188 -15.44 -10.54 -18.33
C ARG A 188 -16.10 -9.29 -18.92
N GLY A 189 -16.52 -9.40 -20.18
CA GLY A 189 -17.79 -8.88 -20.70
C GLY A 189 -18.01 -7.37 -20.72
N ARG A 190 -17.76 -6.77 -21.89
CA ARG A 190 -18.19 -5.42 -22.27
C ARG A 190 -19.72 -5.34 -22.36
N THR A 191 -20.37 -4.56 -21.49
CA THR A 191 -21.65 -3.89 -21.81
C THR A 191 -21.69 -2.51 -21.18
N SER A 192 -21.80 -1.50 -22.04
CA SER A 192 -22.01 -0.08 -21.72
C SER A 192 -23.34 0.13 -20.98
N ARG A 193 -23.34 0.95 -19.92
CA ARG A 193 -24.48 1.77 -19.48
C ARG A 193 -24.01 2.90 -18.56
N SER A 194 -24.76 3.99 -18.65
CA SER A 194 -24.47 5.38 -18.28
C SER A 194 -24.60 5.73 -16.80
N CYS A 195 -23.92 6.82 -16.43
CA CYS A 195 -24.15 7.81 -15.37
C CYS A 195 -25.17 7.49 -14.25
N SER A 196 -24.70 7.49 -12.99
CA SER A 196 -25.34 8.22 -11.88
C SER A 196 -24.38 8.36 -10.68
N ALA A 197 -24.64 9.38 -9.89
CA ALA A 197 -23.79 9.98 -8.86
C ALA A 197 -23.70 9.19 -7.54
N GLY A 198 -22.64 9.48 -6.77
CA GLY A 198 -22.60 9.26 -5.32
C GLY A 198 -21.45 8.38 -4.84
N SER A 199 -20.26 8.95 -4.59
CA SER A 199 -19.21 8.29 -3.80
C SER A 199 -19.34 8.72 -2.33
N PRO A 200 -19.56 7.79 -1.38
CA PRO A 200 -19.49 8.09 0.04
C PRO A 200 -18.03 8.39 0.42
N ARG A 201 -17.81 9.58 0.99
CA ARG A 201 -16.53 9.97 1.58
C ARG A 201 -16.36 9.20 2.89
N TYR A 202 -15.39 8.29 2.97
CA TYR A 202 -14.93 7.81 4.27
C TYR A 202 -13.97 8.85 4.84
N GLY A 203 -14.52 9.68 5.73
CA GLY A 203 -13.77 10.60 6.56
C GLY A 203 -12.96 9.84 7.59
N TRP A 204 -11.64 9.91 7.47
CA TRP A 204 -10.72 9.43 8.49
C TRP A 204 -10.67 10.48 9.60
N LEU A 205 -11.49 10.24 10.63
CA LEU A 205 -11.55 11.06 11.84
C LEU A 205 -10.26 10.92 12.65
N GLU A 206 -9.77 12.10 12.99
CA GLU A 206 -8.99 12.45 14.17
C GLU A 206 -9.35 11.60 15.40
N ALA A 207 -8.33 10.94 15.96
CA ALA A 207 -8.12 10.70 17.39
C ALA A 207 -6.67 10.23 17.60
#